data_AF-A0A6N8X889-F1
#
_entry.id   AF-A0A6N8X889-F1
#
_cell.length_a   1.000
_cell.length_b   1.000
_cell.length_c   1.000
_cell.angle_alpha   90.00
_cell.angle_beta   90.00
_cell.angle_gamma   90.00
#
_symmetry.space_group_name_H-M   'P 1'
#
loop_
_entity.id
_entity.type
_entity.pdbx_description
1 polymer ?
#
loop_
_entity_poly.entity_id
_entity_poly.type
_entity_poly.pdbx_seq_one_letter_code
_entity_poly.pdbx_strand_id
1 'polypeptide(L)'
;MFMGKSRDQPATSGSPRASVRTRLGRVLIDVAFIRDPGIVGSILKWAASVVLALADGTSRRRQLRGRRVWNGLSRRRVRPDSPKKVAVVGPRARAVLSAGGVHTRLDGSDIDVVVVDSHADAEGVIQPTVVLSAHPNLAVPAFDPREHNPIGWCRRVANRIAALGPLHELPRGIDAQYVLNARNIDLIRHCHHVEDVESYHANLTERVGTLVRLAARGTPIHVVDGDPRLAPLLGTQLFDLLTAEIGDADDTTRELHSIRMRRLALKDHTIERRFRQICGIALKDPPVVPSVSIILATNRPEFLPWAIANVHKQNYPRLELILALHGDHFDHATVEHAIGPLSCPFEVVRIDGENSFPVVLNAATAAANGELVTKMDDDDLYDEHHVWDLVLALDYSGAHLVGKGAEIVYLQRRDQTIERYRNQAETYSRNVAGGTRLIARDHVDAIGGWQGVPPRVDWTLIDNVIRSGGLVYKTHGTGYVLIRHGQRHSWNADDDYFLDGATTIHDGWCPDIAGIDALPQGIPA
;
A
#
# COMPACT_ATOMS: atom_id res chain seq x y z
N MET A 1 -22.00 46.21 -56.05
CA MET A 1 -21.98 44.74 -56.17
C MET A 1 -21.02 44.24 -55.09
N PHE A 2 -21.62 43.66 -54.06
CA PHE A 2 -21.21 43.42 -52.65
C PHE A 2 -19.71 43.22 -52.37
N MET A 3 -18.99 44.18 -51.77
CA MET A 3 -18.85 44.57 -50.33
C MET A 3 -18.18 43.47 -49.46
N GLY A 4 -17.10 43.68 -48.70
CA GLY A 4 -16.25 44.85 -48.44
C GLY A 4 -15.27 44.61 -47.26
N LYS A 5 -14.09 45.27 -47.33
CA LYS A 5 -13.25 45.92 -46.28
C LYS A 5 -13.14 45.28 -44.87
N SER A 6 -11.95 44.89 -44.38
CA SER A 6 -10.77 45.64 -43.89
C SER A 6 -10.76 46.00 -42.39
N ARG A 7 -9.58 45.79 -41.77
CA ARG A 7 -8.94 46.49 -40.63
C ARG A 7 -9.15 46.00 -39.18
N ASP A 8 -8.01 45.58 -38.61
CA ASP A 8 -7.33 46.02 -37.37
C ASP A 8 -8.08 46.20 -36.04
N GLN A 9 -7.64 45.37 -35.07
CA GLN A 9 -7.29 45.56 -33.63
C GLN A 9 -7.93 46.71 -32.81
N PRO A 10 -8.26 46.51 -31.50
CA PRO A 10 -7.23 46.35 -30.45
C PRO A 10 -7.58 45.44 -29.23
N ALA A 11 -6.59 45.28 -28.34
CA ALA A 11 -6.56 44.45 -27.13
C ALA A 11 -7.58 44.82 -26.02
N THR A 12 -8.01 43.84 -25.20
CA THR A 12 -8.24 44.01 -23.73
C THR A 12 -8.34 42.67 -22.97
N SER A 13 -7.86 42.69 -21.73
CA SER A 13 -7.84 41.69 -20.65
C SER A 13 -9.20 41.09 -20.22
N GLY A 14 -9.22 39.83 -19.72
CA GLY A 14 -10.38 39.31 -18.97
C GLY A 14 -10.33 37.85 -18.44
N SER A 15 -10.01 37.71 -17.14
CA SER A 15 -10.44 36.72 -16.12
C SER A 15 -10.27 35.16 -16.28
N PRO A 16 -10.02 34.42 -15.18
CA PRO A 16 -9.67 33.00 -15.16
C PRO A 16 -10.88 32.03 -15.13
N ARG A 17 -11.91 32.29 -15.95
CA ARG A 17 -13.08 31.38 -16.10
C ARG A 17 -13.22 30.76 -17.50
N ALA A 18 -12.30 31.04 -18.43
CA ALA A 18 -12.38 30.56 -19.80
C ALA A 18 -11.64 29.23 -20.09
N SER A 19 -10.92 28.62 -19.13
CA SER A 19 -10.03 27.48 -19.43
C SER A 19 -10.64 26.07 -19.36
N VAL A 20 -11.94 25.92 -19.07
CA VAL A 20 -12.61 24.60 -19.00
C VAL A 20 -13.33 24.25 -20.31
N ARG A 21 -13.92 25.22 -21.01
CA ARG A 21 -14.58 24.99 -22.31
C ARG A 21 -13.60 24.60 -23.42
N THR A 22 -12.35 25.09 -23.35
CA THR A 22 -11.30 24.75 -24.33
C THR A 22 -10.72 23.35 -24.15
N ARG A 23 -10.92 22.70 -22.98
CA ARG A 23 -10.49 21.31 -22.73
C ARG A 23 -11.51 20.26 -23.18
N LEU A 24 -12.81 20.61 -23.21
CA LEU A 24 -13.87 19.76 -23.80
C LEU A 24 -13.81 19.73 -25.34
N GLY A 25 -13.37 20.83 -25.96
CA GLY A 25 -13.16 20.89 -27.41
C GLY A 25 -12.04 19.98 -27.93
N ARG A 26 -11.04 19.64 -27.10
CA ARG A 26 -9.95 18.73 -27.50
C ARG A 26 -10.32 17.25 -27.42
N VAL A 27 -11.21 16.85 -26.52
CA VAL A 27 -11.68 15.45 -26.39
C VAL A 27 -12.59 15.04 -27.56
N LEU A 28 -13.27 16.00 -28.21
CA LEU A 28 -14.08 15.73 -29.40
C LEU A 28 -13.26 15.62 -30.70
N ILE A 29 -12.03 16.14 -30.73
CA ILE A 29 -11.19 16.12 -31.95
C ILE A 29 -10.57 14.73 -32.19
N ASP A 30 -10.36 13.91 -31.15
CA ASP A 30 -9.79 12.56 -31.28
C ASP A 30 -10.84 11.46 -31.59
N VAL A 31 -12.13 11.75 -31.45
CA VAL A 31 -13.22 10.80 -31.79
C VAL A 31 -13.39 10.65 -33.30
N ALA A 32 -12.92 11.63 -34.09
CA ALA A 32 -13.08 11.63 -35.56
C ALA A 32 -12.21 10.58 -36.30
N PHE A 33 -11.27 9.92 -35.62
CA PHE A 33 -10.37 8.92 -36.21
C PHE A 33 -10.65 7.47 -35.76
N ILE A 34 -11.68 7.26 -34.92
CA ILE A 34 -12.04 5.93 -34.40
C ILE A 34 -13.14 5.34 -35.29
N ARG A 35 -12.81 4.27 -36.05
CA ARG A 35 -13.75 3.59 -36.95
C ARG A 35 -14.59 2.49 -36.28
N ASP A 36 -14.40 2.25 -34.99
CA ASP A 36 -15.12 1.23 -34.22
C ASP A 36 -16.25 1.86 -33.35
N PRO A 37 -17.53 1.57 -33.64
CA PRO A 37 -18.67 2.09 -32.89
C PRO A 37 -18.73 1.62 -31.43
N GLY A 38 -18.16 0.46 -31.09
CA GLY A 38 -18.13 -0.07 -29.72
C GLY A 38 -17.19 0.71 -28.81
N ILE A 39 -16.10 1.22 -29.36
CA ILE A 39 -15.12 2.05 -28.65
C ILE A 39 -15.71 3.44 -28.38
N VAL A 40 -16.41 4.03 -29.35
CA VAL A 40 -17.10 5.33 -29.19
C VAL A 40 -18.16 5.24 -28.09
N GLY A 41 -18.95 4.17 -28.06
CA GLY A 41 -19.95 3.95 -27.01
C GLY A 41 -19.34 3.80 -25.62
N SER A 42 -18.18 3.15 -25.51
CA SER A 42 -17.47 2.95 -24.23
C SER A 42 -16.85 4.24 -23.71
N ILE A 43 -16.28 5.07 -24.59
CA ILE A 43 -15.73 6.40 -24.24
C ILE A 43 -16.83 7.34 -23.76
N LEU A 44 -18.01 7.33 -24.41
CA LEU A 44 -19.14 8.15 -24.00
C LEU A 44 -19.70 7.73 -22.63
N LYS A 45 -19.80 6.42 -22.37
CA LYS A 45 -20.20 5.88 -21.06
C LYS A 45 -19.19 6.24 -19.96
N TRP A 46 -17.90 6.17 -20.27
CA TRP A 46 -16.83 6.59 -19.34
C TRP A 46 -16.84 8.10 -19.07
N ALA A 47 -17.03 8.93 -20.09
CA ALA A 47 -17.14 10.37 -19.92
C ALA A 47 -18.35 10.75 -19.05
N ALA A 48 -19.49 10.07 -19.23
CA ALA A 48 -20.67 10.26 -18.41
C ALA A 48 -20.43 9.86 -16.94
N SER A 49 -19.74 8.74 -16.68
CA SER A 49 -19.43 8.31 -15.32
C SER A 49 -18.41 9.21 -14.61
N VAL A 50 -17.45 9.79 -15.34
CA VAL A 50 -16.51 10.81 -14.81
C VAL A 50 -17.25 12.11 -14.45
N VAL A 51 -18.19 12.56 -15.29
CA VAL A 51 -19.00 13.76 -14.99
C VAL A 51 -19.87 13.55 -13.75
N LEU A 52 -20.48 12.37 -13.60
CA LEU A 52 -21.24 11.98 -12.41
C LEU A 52 -20.35 11.90 -11.15
N ALA A 53 -19.16 11.31 -11.26
CA ALA A 53 -18.20 11.23 -10.15
C ALA A 53 -17.67 12.61 -9.71
N LEU A 54 -17.49 13.55 -10.63
CA LEU A 54 -17.11 14.94 -10.32
C LEU A 54 -18.25 15.74 -9.70
N ALA A 55 -19.50 15.47 -10.09
CA ALA A 55 -20.69 16.05 -9.47
C ALA A 55 -20.88 15.55 -8.02
N ASP A 56 -20.64 14.26 -7.77
CA ASP A 56 -20.66 13.67 -6.42
C ASP A 56 -19.47 14.12 -5.55
N GLY A 57 -18.28 14.25 -6.14
CA GLY A 57 -17.07 14.70 -5.45
C GLY A 57 -17.14 16.16 -5.00
N THR A 58 -17.81 17.02 -5.75
CA THR A 58 -18.02 18.44 -5.39
C THR A 58 -19.08 18.61 -4.31
N SER A 59 -20.14 17.80 -4.32
CA SER A 59 -21.14 17.71 -3.24
C SER A 59 -20.52 17.25 -1.92
N ARG A 60 -19.71 16.18 -1.93
CA ARG A 60 -19.00 15.66 -0.74
C ARG A 60 -17.94 16.63 -0.21
N ARG A 61 -17.18 17.32 -1.07
CA ARG A 61 -16.21 18.35 -0.64
C ARG A 61 -16.87 19.54 0.06
N ARG A 62 -18.10 19.90 -0.33
CA ARG A 62 -18.88 20.97 0.35
C ARG A 62 -19.41 20.51 1.71
N GLN A 63 -19.80 19.25 1.83
CA GLN A 63 -20.29 18.67 3.09
C GLN A 63 -19.18 18.49 4.13
N LEU A 64 -17.94 18.21 3.70
CA LEU A 64 -16.77 18.06 4.56
C LEU A 64 -16.25 19.38 5.17
N ARG A 65 -16.56 20.54 4.60
CA ARG A 65 -16.18 21.86 5.16
C ARG A 65 -17.12 22.38 6.24
N GLY A 66 -18.31 21.79 6.40
CA GLY A 66 -19.39 22.34 7.21
C GLY A 66 -19.58 21.73 8.60
N ARG A 67 -18.89 20.65 8.97
CA ARG A 67 -19.05 20.02 10.29
C ARG A 67 -17.98 20.50 11.26
N ARG A 68 -18.41 21.32 12.22
CA ARG A 68 -17.64 21.66 13.43
C ARG A 68 -17.17 20.37 14.09
N VAL A 69 -15.85 20.26 14.19
CA VAL A 69 -15.11 19.13 14.75
C VAL A 69 -15.38 19.05 16.24
N TRP A 70 -15.85 17.89 16.69
CA TRP A 70 -15.77 17.50 18.10
C TRP A 70 -14.29 17.26 18.41
N ASN A 71 -13.69 18.15 19.18
CA ASN A 71 -12.33 18.03 19.69
C ASN A 71 -12.34 17.01 20.85
N GLY A 72 -12.06 15.74 20.57
CA GLY A 72 -12.02 14.70 21.62
C GLY A 72 -11.12 13.52 21.32
N LEU A 73 -10.98 13.14 20.04
CA LEU A 73 -10.00 12.15 19.61
C LEU A 73 -9.03 12.85 18.65
N SER A 74 -7.97 13.42 19.21
CA SER A 74 -6.86 13.89 18.39
C SER A 74 -6.39 12.74 17.50
N ARG A 75 -5.93 13.05 16.27
CA ARG A 75 -5.12 12.14 15.46
C ARG A 75 -3.84 11.80 16.22
N ARG A 76 -3.95 10.98 17.27
CA ARG A 76 -2.82 10.45 18.01
C ARG A 76 -2.21 9.43 17.06
N ARG A 77 -1.23 9.89 16.29
CA ARG A 77 -0.16 9.02 15.80
C ARG A 77 0.20 8.12 16.98
N VAL A 78 0.31 6.82 16.74
CA VAL A 78 1.14 5.96 17.58
C VAL A 78 2.53 6.58 17.49
N ARG A 79 2.85 7.48 18.44
CA ARG A 79 4.16 8.10 18.56
C ARG A 79 4.85 7.34 19.69
N PRO A 80 6.07 6.84 19.47
CA PRO A 80 6.85 6.32 20.57
C PRO A 80 7.05 7.40 21.64
N ASP A 81 7.25 6.96 22.87
CA ASP A 81 7.62 7.77 24.03
C ASP A 81 8.79 8.69 23.66
N SER A 82 8.49 9.98 23.47
CA SER A 82 9.39 11.05 22.99
C SER A 82 10.05 10.82 21.62
N PRO A 83 9.79 11.67 20.60
CA PRO A 83 10.49 11.55 19.32
C PRO A 83 11.98 11.88 19.50
N LYS A 84 12.87 10.93 19.16
CA LYS A 84 14.32 11.16 19.13
C LYS A 84 14.63 12.38 18.23
N LYS A 85 15.56 13.22 18.66
CA LYS A 85 15.95 14.46 17.99
C LYS A 85 17.19 14.25 17.16
N VAL A 86 17.07 14.54 15.86
CA VAL A 86 18.16 14.41 14.90
C VAL A 86 18.60 15.80 14.44
N ALA A 87 19.90 16.05 14.51
CA ALA A 87 20.54 17.19 13.87
C ALA A 87 21.25 16.73 12.59
N VAL A 88 21.37 17.64 11.62
CA VAL A 88 22.02 17.39 10.33
C VAL A 88 23.10 18.42 10.05
N VAL A 89 24.26 17.96 9.58
CA VAL A 89 25.41 18.80 9.18
C VAL A 89 25.81 18.46 7.76
N GLY A 90 25.84 19.47 6.90
CA GLY A 90 26.15 19.31 5.48
C GLY A 90 24.91 19.27 4.57
N PRO A 91 25.10 19.56 3.28
CA PRO A 91 24.01 19.60 2.31
C PRO A 91 23.37 18.23 2.06
N ARG A 92 24.12 17.12 2.07
CA ARG A 92 23.54 15.79 1.80
C ARG A 92 22.68 15.31 2.97
N ALA A 93 23.15 15.44 4.20
CA ALA A 93 22.41 15.12 5.41
C ALA A 93 21.10 15.91 5.51
N ARG A 94 21.14 17.20 5.12
CA ARG A 94 19.92 18.01 5.02
C ARG A 94 18.95 17.49 3.96
N ALA A 95 19.44 17.07 2.80
CA ALA A 95 18.61 16.51 1.74
C ALA A 95 17.92 15.20 2.16
N VAL A 96 18.66 14.31 2.84
CA VAL A 96 18.18 13.00 3.32
C VAL A 96 16.91 13.12 4.16
N LEU A 97 16.83 14.09 5.07
CA LEU A 97 15.71 14.26 6.01
C LEU A 97 14.79 15.45 5.67
N SER A 98 14.94 16.03 4.48
CA SER A 98 14.23 17.26 4.07
C SER A 98 12.70 17.09 4.05
N ALA A 99 12.20 15.93 3.60
CA ALA A 99 10.76 15.65 3.48
C ALA A 99 10.01 15.66 4.83
N GLY A 100 10.69 15.42 5.96
CA GLY A 100 10.04 15.30 7.26
C GLY A 100 10.00 16.57 8.09
N GLY A 101 10.76 17.61 7.73
CA GLY A 101 11.01 18.76 8.61
C GLY A 101 11.69 18.37 9.94
N VAL A 102 12.25 17.15 10.05
CA VAL A 102 12.83 16.56 11.27
C VAL A 102 14.31 16.94 11.39
N HIS A 103 14.62 18.22 11.27
CA HIS A 103 15.99 18.70 11.49
C HIS A 103 15.97 19.90 12.43
N THR A 104 16.66 19.75 13.56
CA THR A 104 16.95 20.86 14.47
C THR A 104 18.34 21.38 14.12
N ARG A 105 18.58 22.68 14.29
CA ARG A 105 19.95 23.20 14.25
C ARG A 105 20.72 22.60 15.44
N LEU A 106 22.03 22.41 15.29
CA LEU A 106 22.89 22.10 16.43
C LEU A 106 22.92 23.32 17.36
N ASP A 107 22.01 23.39 18.34
CA ASP A 107 21.94 24.49 19.31
C ASP A 107 22.10 24.07 20.79
N GLY A 108 22.54 22.84 21.04
CA GLY A 108 23.07 22.42 22.34
C GLY A 108 22.09 21.70 23.27
N SER A 109 22.60 20.58 23.82
CA SER A 109 22.10 19.64 24.84
C SER A 109 20.82 18.82 24.64
N ASP A 110 20.08 18.95 23.54
CA ASP A 110 18.86 18.13 23.31
C ASP A 110 18.83 17.49 21.91
N ILE A 111 19.92 16.81 21.54
CA ILE A 111 20.07 16.07 20.28
C ILE A 111 20.50 14.63 20.60
N ASP A 112 19.74 13.64 20.11
CA ASP A 112 20.05 12.22 20.28
C ASP A 112 21.06 11.72 19.26
N VAL A 113 20.97 12.18 18.00
CA VAL A 113 21.83 11.73 16.89
C VAL A 113 22.18 12.91 15.98
N VAL A 114 23.43 12.94 15.50
CA VAL A 114 23.89 13.86 14.48
C VAL A 114 24.17 13.08 13.19
N VAL A 115 23.66 13.58 12.06
CA VAL A 115 23.92 13.02 10.74
C VAL A 115 24.82 13.98 9.98
N VAL A 116 25.94 13.48 9.47
CA VAL A 116 26.95 14.30 8.79
C VAL A 116 27.31 13.73 7.43
N ASP A 117 27.75 14.58 6.51
CA ASP A 117 28.12 14.16 5.14
C ASP A 117 29.40 13.33 5.12
N SER A 118 30.42 13.74 5.88
CA SER A 118 31.75 13.15 5.88
C SER A 118 32.36 13.01 7.29
N HIS A 119 33.46 12.27 7.40
CA HIS A 119 34.20 12.14 8.66
C HIS A 119 34.77 13.48 9.15
N ALA A 120 35.13 14.38 8.23
CA ALA A 120 35.61 15.71 8.58
C ALA A 120 34.49 16.55 9.24
N ASP A 121 33.25 16.40 8.78
CA ASP A 121 32.09 17.07 9.38
C ASP A 121 31.72 16.50 10.77
N ALA A 122 32.24 15.32 11.13
CA ALA A 122 32.06 14.72 12.45
C ALA A 122 33.07 15.25 13.48
N GLU A 123 34.12 15.96 13.06
CA GLU A 123 35.17 16.42 13.97
C GLU A 123 34.59 17.36 15.04
N GLY A 124 34.83 17.01 16.31
CA GLY A 124 34.32 17.77 17.47
C GLY A 124 32.85 17.54 17.82
N VAL A 125 32.13 16.69 17.07
CA VAL A 125 30.77 16.26 17.44
C VAL A 125 30.86 15.23 18.56
N ILE A 126 30.25 15.53 19.71
CA ILE A 126 30.27 14.67 20.91
C ILE A 126 29.08 13.70 20.98
N GLN A 127 28.01 13.99 20.23
CA GLN A 127 26.83 13.16 20.16
C GLN A 127 27.06 11.91 19.28
N PRO A 128 26.27 10.84 19.44
CA PRO A 128 26.24 9.73 18.50
C PRO A 128 26.07 10.23 17.06
N THR A 129 26.98 9.83 16.17
CA THR A 129 27.09 10.40 14.83
C THR A 129 27.00 9.32 13.76
N VAL A 130 26.20 9.57 12.72
CA VAL A 130 26.15 8.76 11.50
C VAL A 130 26.79 9.53 10.36
N VAL A 131 27.82 8.93 9.75
CA VAL A 131 28.56 9.51 8.63
C VAL A 131 28.02 8.94 7.31
N LEU A 132 27.34 9.76 6.50
CA LEU A 132 26.69 9.30 5.27
C LEU A 132 27.67 8.75 4.24
N SER A 133 28.91 9.26 4.17
CA SER A 133 29.93 8.71 3.27
C SER A 133 30.31 7.25 3.58
N ALA A 134 30.04 6.76 4.80
CA ALA A 134 30.25 5.36 5.20
C ALA A 134 29.00 4.48 4.97
N HIS A 135 27.85 5.09 4.69
CA HIS A 135 26.56 4.42 4.52
C HIS A 135 25.82 4.95 3.28
N PRO A 136 26.24 4.55 2.06
CA PRO A 136 25.70 5.08 0.81
C PRO A 136 24.17 5.01 0.71
N ASN A 137 23.55 3.91 1.12
CA ASN A 137 22.10 3.72 1.13
C ASN A 137 21.36 4.79 1.97
N LEU A 138 21.97 5.29 3.06
CA LEU A 138 21.40 6.34 3.90
C LEU A 138 21.55 7.73 3.30
N ALA A 139 22.45 7.91 2.34
CA ALA A 139 22.68 9.19 1.66
C ALA A 139 21.60 9.52 0.62
N VAL A 140 20.68 8.59 0.34
CA VAL A 140 19.55 8.79 -0.57
C VAL A 140 18.46 9.65 0.10
N PRO A 141 17.99 10.72 -0.56
CA PRO A 141 16.85 11.52 -0.11
C PRO A 141 15.63 10.65 0.21
N ALA A 142 15.20 10.68 1.47
CA ALA A 142 14.00 9.99 1.88
C ALA A 142 12.74 10.77 1.44
N PHE A 143 11.62 10.07 1.27
CA PHE A 143 10.36 10.68 0.83
C PHE A 143 9.25 10.56 1.88
N ASP A 144 8.27 11.47 1.84
CA ASP A 144 7.04 11.35 2.64
C ASP A 144 6.11 10.32 1.98
N PRO A 145 5.79 9.19 2.66
CA PRO A 145 4.94 8.16 2.10
C PRO A 145 3.50 8.66 1.85
N ARG A 146 3.06 9.78 2.43
CA ARG A 146 1.73 10.36 2.18
C ARG A 146 1.64 11.13 0.87
N GLU A 147 2.78 11.54 0.33
CA GLU A 147 2.87 12.22 -0.97
C GLU A 147 3.21 11.25 -2.11
N HIS A 148 4.03 10.24 -1.81
CA HIS A 148 4.52 9.23 -2.74
C HIS A 148 4.03 7.84 -2.32
N ASN A 149 2.89 7.44 -2.86
CA ASN A 149 2.21 6.19 -2.52
C ASN A 149 1.36 5.64 -3.67
N PRO A 150 0.92 4.38 -3.54
CA PRO A 150 0.08 3.76 -4.55
C PRO A 150 -1.38 4.21 -4.55
N ILE A 151 -1.82 5.17 -3.71
CA ILE A 151 -3.23 5.59 -3.70
C ILE A 151 -3.65 6.05 -5.10
N GLY A 152 -4.70 5.43 -5.64
CA GLY A 152 -5.18 5.68 -7.00
C GLY A 152 -4.34 5.01 -8.11
N TRP A 153 -3.52 4.02 -7.77
CA TRP A 153 -2.84 3.18 -8.75
C TRP A 153 -3.85 2.49 -9.67
N CYS A 154 -3.50 2.36 -10.95
CA CYS A 154 -4.37 1.80 -11.98
C CYS A 154 -3.79 0.49 -12.52
N ARG A 155 -4.59 -0.58 -12.40
CA ARG A 155 -4.26 -1.90 -12.95
C ARG A 155 -4.23 -1.88 -14.47
N ARG A 156 -5.33 -1.47 -15.09
CA ARG A 156 -5.47 -1.37 -16.55
C ARG A 156 -4.99 -0.03 -17.04
N VAL A 157 -4.03 -0.06 -17.97
CA VAL A 157 -3.50 1.13 -18.62
C VAL A 157 -3.50 0.91 -20.14
N ALA A 158 -3.86 1.94 -20.91
CA ALA A 158 -3.80 1.87 -22.35
C ALA A 158 -2.35 2.10 -22.80
N ASN A 159 -1.65 1.03 -23.22
CA ASN A 159 -0.27 0.95 -23.74
C ASN A 159 0.47 2.29 -23.85
N ARG A 160 1.19 2.64 -22.78
CA ARG A 160 1.78 3.97 -22.60
C ARG A 160 3.12 3.84 -21.88
N ILE A 161 4.19 3.68 -22.64
CA ILE A 161 5.57 3.71 -22.16
C ILE A 161 6.02 5.17 -22.12
N ALA A 162 6.54 5.60 -20.99
CA ALA A 162 7.04 6.96 -20.79
C ALA A 162 8.54 6.98 -20.56
N ALA A 163 9.21 8.08 -20.87
CA ALA A 163 10.58 8.34 -20.44
C ALA A 163 10.62 9.41 -19.35
N LEU A 164 11.57 9.32 -18.42
CA LEU A 164 11.80 10.39 -17.42
C LEU A 164 12.45 11.64 -18.00
N GLY A 165 13.09 11.53 -19.17
CA GLY A 165 13.74 12.64 -19.85
C GLY A 165 13.56 12.57 -21.37
N PRO A 166 14.39 13.30 -22.14
CA PRO A 166 14.24 13.41 -23.58
C PRO A 166 14.33 12.05 -24.28
N LEU A 167 13.37 11.77 -25.18
CA LEU A 167 13.29 10.48 -25.90
C LEU A 167 14.54 10.17 -26.74
N HIS A 168 15.22 11.20 -27.26
CA HIS A 168 16.38 11.03 -28.12
C HIS A 168 17.64 10.55 -27.37
N GLU A 169 17.63 10.58 -26.04
CA GLU A 169 18.71 10.04 -25.20
C GLU A 169 18.50 8.56 -24.86
N LEU A 170 17.32 7.98 -25.14
CA LEU A 170 17.10 6.55 -24.95
C LEU A 170 17.93 5.74 -25.95
N PRO A 171 18.42 4.55 -25.53
CA PRO A 171 19.03 3.59 -26.44
C PRO A 171 18.08 3.20 -27.58
N ARG A 172 18.65 2.87 -28.74
CA ARG A 172 17.87 2.37 -29.89
C ARG A 172 17.13 1.09 -29.51
N GLY A 173 15.85 1.01 -29.86
CA GLY A 173 14.99 -0.15 -29.58
C GLY A 173 13.99 0.09 -28.45
N ILE A 174 14.16 1.14 -27.65
CA ILE A 174 13.20 1.53 -26.62
C ILE A 174 12.12 2.43 -27.24
N ASP A 175 10.87 1.99 -27.22
CA ASP A 175 9.73 2.69 -27.83
C ASP A 175 8.89 3.46 -26.79
N ALA A 176 9.53 4.41 -26.08
CA ALA A 176 8.80 5.32 -25.20
C ALA A 176 8.04 6.38 -26.01
N GLN A 177 6.75 6.54 -25.76
CA GLN A 177 5.90 7.42 -26.58
C GLN A 177 5.78 8.85 -26.05
N TYR A 178 6.15 9.13 -24.79
CA TYR A 178 6.07 10.47 -24.21
C TYR A 178 7.04 10.68 -23.05
N VAL A 179 7.33 11.97 -22.78
CA VAL A 179 8.23 12.40 -21.71
C VAL A 179 7.44 12.88 -20.51
N LEU A 180 7.78 12.36 -19.33
CA LEU A 180 7.29 12.84 -18.05
C LEU A 180 8.07 14.08 -17.60
N ASN A 181 7.37 15.04 -17.02
CA ASN A 181 7.90 16.27 -16.45
C ASN A 181 6.98 16.76 -15.32
N ALA A 182 7.39 17.82 -14.63
CA ALA A 182 6.65 18.36 -13.49
C ALA A 182 5.18 18.72 -13.80
N ARG A 183 4.81 19.02 -15.06
CA ARG A 183 3.43 19.40 -15.44
C ARG A 183 2.51 18.21 -15.72
N ASN A 184 3.08 17.04 -16.01
CA ASN A 184 2.33 15.85 -16.41
C ASN A 184 2.70 14.60 -15.61
N ILE A 185 3.47 14.74 -14.53
CA ILE A 185 3.92 13.62 -13.69
C ILE A 185 2.77 12.78 -13.14
N ASP A 186 1.57 13.35 -12.99
CA ASP A 186 0.38 12.60 -12.59
C ASP A 186 -0.03 11.51 -13.61
N LEU A 187 0.36 11.66 -14.88
CA LEU A 187 0.17 10.63 -15.91
C LEU A 187 0.95 9.36 -15.62
N ILE A 188 1.92 9.40 -14.70
CA ILE A 188 2.72 8.23 -14.33
C ILE A 188 1.85 7.04 -13.91
N ARG A 189 0.70 7.32 -13.28
CA ARG A 189 -0.26 6.30 -12.83
C ARG A 189 -0.96 5.56 -13.97
N HIS A 190 -0.92 6.12 -15.17
CA HIS A 190 -1.52 5.57 -16.38
C HIS A 190 -0.47 5.05 -17.36
N CYS A 191 0.80 5.00 -16.95
CA CYS A 191 1.88 4.41 -17.74
C CYS A 191 1.87 2.89 -17.58
N HIS A 192 2.22 2.18 -18.64
CA HIS A 192 2.59 0.76 -18.57
C HIS A 192 3.83 0.61 -17.67
N HIS A 193 4.92 1.25 -18.05
CA HIS A 193 6.10 1.46 -17.23
C HIS A 193 6.79 2.77 -17.65
N VAL A 194 7.85 3.12 -16.93
CA VAL A 194 8.68 4.29 -17.21
C VAL A 194 10.11 3.86 -17.45
N GLU A 195 10.71 4.40 -18.51
CA GLU A 195 12.09 4.20 -18.91
C GLU A 195 12.99 5.27 -18.29
N ASP A 196 14.13 4.81 -17.77
CA ASP A 196 15.14 5.62 -17.11
C ASP A 196 16.56 5.33 -17.61
N VAL A 197 17.37 6.38 -17.74
CA VAL A 197 18.80 6.34 -18.06
C VAL A 197 19.56 7.41 -17.27
N GLU A 198 20.88 7.23 -17.10
CA GLU A 198 21.74 8.14 -16.32
C GLU A 198 21.64 9.60 -16.77
N SER A 199 21.58 9.84 -18.08
CA SER A 199 21.61 11.19 -18.66
C SER A 199 20.43 12.08 -18.24
N TYR A 200 19.35 11.49 -17.71
CA TYR A 200 18.18 12.22 -17.22
C TYR A 200 18.39 12.91 -15.88
N HIS A 201 19.48 12.60 -15.17
CA HIS A 201 19.70 13.05 -13.80
C HIS A 201 21.01 13.80 -13.68
N ALA A 202 21.03 14.83 -12.83
CA ALA A 202 22.24 15.61 -12.61
C ALA A 202 23.33 14.80 -11.88
N ASN A 203 22.93 13.82 -11.07
CA ASN A 203 23.84 12.95 -10.32
C ASN A 203 23.11 11.66 -9.85
N LEU A 204 23.91 10.70 -9.41
CA LEU A 204 23.46 9.37 -8.97
C LEU A 204 22.50 9.43 -7.77
N THR A 205 22.73 10.29 -6.78
CA THR A 205 21.88 10.39 -5.59
C THR A 205 20.49 10.94 -5.93
N GLU A 206 20.43 11.95 -6.80
CA GLU A 206 19.17 12.50 -7.30
C GLU A 206 18.40 11.48 -8.15
N ARG A 207 19.11 10.72 -8.99
CA ARG A 207 18.56 9.59 -9.75
C ARG A 207 17.86 8.60 -8.83
N VAL A 208 18.57 8.07 -7.85
CA VAL A 208 18.00 7.10 -6.88
C VAL A 208 16.82 7.72 -6.13
N GLY A 209 16.94 8.96 -5.66
CA GLY A 209 15.84 9.66 -5.00
C GLY A 209 14.59 9.77 -5.88
N THR A 210 14.73 9.98 -7.19
CA THR A 210 13.63 9.96 -8.16
C THR A 210 13.06 8.55 -8.30
N LEU A 211 13.91 7.55 -8.53
CA LEU A 211 13.51 6.16 -8.72
C LEU A 211 12.69 5.62 -7.53
N VAL A 212 13.14 5.82 -6.29
CA VAL A 212 12.42 5.33 -5.09
C VAL A 212 11.05 6.02 -4.91
N ARG A 213 10.95 7.32 -5.25
CA ARG A 213 9.70 8.10 -5.19
C ARG A 213 8.69 7.63 -6.23
N LEU A 214 9.14 7.22 -7.40
CA LEU A 214 8.29 6.68 -8.46
C LEU A 214 7.91 5.23 -8.18
N ALA A 215 8.86 4.45 -7.66
CA ALA A 215 8.64 3.08 -7.21
C ALA A 215 7.52 3.04 -6.17
N ALA A 216 7.58 3.92 -5.15
CA ALA A 216 6.54 4.04 -4.13
C ALA A 216 5.16 4.43 -4.69
N ARG A 217 5.09 5.15 -5.82
CA ARG A 217 3.81 5.44 -6.51
C ARG A 217 3.21 4.23 -7.22
N GLY A 218 3.98 3.16 -7.37
CA GLY A 218 3.57 1.89 -7.95
C GLY A 218 3.65 1.85 -9.48
N THR A 219 4.21 2.84 -10.16
CA THR A 219 4.42 2.70 -11.62
C THR A 219 5.70 1.91 -11.85
N PRO A 220 5.67 0.76 -12.53
CA PRO A 220 6.89 0.01 -12.86
C PRO A 220 7.91 0.88 -13.57
N ILE A 221 9.19 0.65 -13.27
CA ILE A 221 10.31 1.42 -13.80
C ILE A 221 11.28 0.43 -14.41
N HIS A 222 11.80 0.77 -15.57
CA HIS A 222 12.86 0.04 -16.23
C HIS A 222 14.08 0.96 -16.38
N VAL A 223 15.18 0.57 -15.73
CA VAL A 223 16.48 1.24 -15.75
C VAL A 223 17.28 0.61 -16.89
N VAL A 224 17.19 1.23 -18.06
CA VAL A 224 17.66 0.64 -19.33
C VAL A 224 19.17 0.44 -19.36
N ASP A 225 19.92 1.35 -18.75
CA ASP A 225 21.38 1.30 -18.72
C ASP A 225 21.96 0.33 -17.69
N GLY A 226 21.11 -0.23 -16.80
CA GLY A 226 21.51 -1.22 -15.80
C GLY A 226 22.63 -0.76 -14.87
N ASP A 227 22.75 0.55 -14.59
CA ASP A 227 23.90 1.13 -13.89
C ASP A 227 24.12 0.47 -12.50
N PRO A 228 25.18 -0.36 -12.31
CA PRO A 228 25.39 -1.13 -11.08
C PRO A 228 25.69 -0.24 -9.87
N ARG A 229 26.06 1.03 -10.08
CA ARG A 229 26.26 2.00 -8.99
C ARG A 229 24.97 2.31 -8.24
N LEU A 230 23.81 2.00 -8.80
CA LEU A 230 22.51 2.17 -8.14
C LEU A 230 22.27 1.12 -7.04
N ALA A 231 22.81 -0.10 -7.18
CA ALA A 231 22.49 -1.21 -6.28
C ALA A 231 22.84 -0.95 -4.79
N PRO A 232 24.02 -0.39 -4.43
CA PRO A 232 24.33 -0.04 -3.04
C PRO A 232 23.45 1.06 -2.45
N LEU A 233 22.80 1.87 -3.30
CA LEU A 233 21.95 2.98 -2.89
C LEU A 233 20.47 2.54 -2.75
N LEU A 234 19.98 1.73 -3.70
CA LEU A 234 18.62 1.19 -3.72
C LEU A 234 18.42 0.01 -2.76
N GLY A 235 19.44 -0.83 -2.62
CA GLY A 235 19.33 -2.21 -2.15
C GLY A 235 19.17 -3.17 -3.34
N THR A 236 19.83 -4.35 -3.26
CA THR A 236 19.93 -5.31 -4.39
C THR A 236 18.56 -5.73 -4.92
N GLN A 237 17.61 -6.10 -4.06
CA GLN A 237 16.30 -6.56 -4.50
C GLN A 237 15.52 -5.49 -5.28
N LEU A 238 15.62 -4.23 -4.86
CA LEU A 238 14.94 -3.14 -5.56
C LEU A 238 15.66 -2.86 -6.88
N PHE A 239 16.98 -2.83 -6.89
CA PHE A 239 17.77 -2.71 -8.12
C PHE A 239 17.41 -3.79 -9.15
N ASP A 240 17.37 -5.06 -8.75
CA ASP A 240 17.05 -6.20 -9.63
C ASP A 240 15.67 -6.03 -10.27
N LEU A 241 14.68 -5.55 -9.51
CA LEU A 241 13.35 -5.24 -10.04
C LEU A 241 13.39 -4.07 -11.02
N LEU A 242 14.10 -2.98 -10.72
CA LEU A 242 14.19 -1.84 -11.62
C LEU A 242 14.93 -2.15 -12.92
N THR A 243 15.81 -3.15 -12.94
CA THR A 243 16.55 -3.57 -14.15
C THR A 243 15.90 -4.74 -14.87
N ALA A 244 14.77 -5.25 -14.38
CA ALA A 244 14.08 -6.37 -15.01
C ALA A 244 13.28 -5.91 -16.23
N GLU A 245 13.29 -6.72 -17.27
CA GLU A 245 12.46 -6.54 -18.46
C GLU A 245 10.97 -6.61 -18.09
N ILE A 246 10.22 -5.57 -18.45
CA ILE A 246 8.78 -5.45 -18.15
C ILE A 246 7.96 -5.07 -19.39
N GLY A 247 8.59 -5.03 -20.58
CA GLY A 247 7.98 -4.58 -21.83
C GLY A 247 6.70 -5.34 -22.21
N ASP A 248 6.73 -6.67 -22.09
CA ASP A 248 5.65 -7.57 -22.50
C ASP A 248 4.74 -8.03 -21.34
N ALA A 249 4.85 -7.39 -20.17
CA ALA A 249 4.08 -7.78 -19.00
C ALA A 249 2.57 -7.56 -19.21
N ASP A 250 1.76 -8.59 -18.91
CA ASP A 250 0.32 -8.40 -18.82
C ASP A 250 -0.07 -7.60 -17.57
N ASP A 251 -1.36 -7.26 -17.43
CA ASP A 251 -1.85 -6.50 -16.27
C ASP A 251 -1.48 -7.15 -14.92
N THR A 252 -1.48 -8.49 -14.83
CA THR A 252 -1.20 -9.24 -13.60
C THR A 252 0.29 -9.20 -13.29
N THR A 253 1.15 -9.56 -14.26
CA THR A 253 2.61 -9.50 -14.10
C THR A 253 3.06 -8.09 -13.75
N ARG A 254 2.49 -7.07 -14.42
CA ARG A 254 2.76 -5.66 -14.14
C ARG A 254 2.33 -5.26 -12.72
N GLU A 255 1.16 -5.72 -12.27
CA GLU A 255 0.67 -5.48 -10.90
C GLU A 255 1.59 -6.11 -9.85
N LEU A 256 1.95 -7.38 -10.03
CA LEU A 256 2.87 -8.09 -9.12
C LEU A 256 4.23 -7.40 -9.04
N HIS A 257 4.77 -6.99 -10.20
CA HIS A 257 6.03 -6.25 -10.28
C HIS A 257 5.93 -4.90 -9.55
N SER A 258 4.87 -4.13 -9.81
CA SER A 258 4.57 -2.87 -9.11
C SER A 258 4.54 -3.05 -7.58
N ILE A 259 3.85 -4.09 -7.10
CA ILE A 259 3.71 -4.38 -5.68
C ILE A 259 5.05 -4.71 -5.04
N ARG A 260 5.85 -5.56 -5.66
CA ARG A 260 7.19 -5.93 -5.17
C ARG A 260 8.10 -4.69 -5.07
N MET A 261 8.14 -3.88 -6.12
CA MET A 261 8.96 -2.67 -6.20
C MET A 261 8.53 -1.62 -5.15
N ARG A 262 7.23 -1.31 -5.06
CA ARG A 262 6.73 -0.28 -4.12
C ARG A 262 6.86 -0.72 -2.66
N ARG A 263 6.75 -2.03 -2.37
CA ARG A 263 6.96 -2.59 -1.02
C ARG A 263 8.36 -2.28 -0.53
N LEU A 264 9.39 -2.53 -1.35
CA LEU A 264 10.78 -2.23 -1.01
C LEU A 264 11.03 -0.73 -0.85
N ALA A 265 10.51 0.09 -1.77
CA ALA A 265 10.63 1.54 -1.67
C ALA A 265 10.00 2.09 -0.37
N LEU A 266 8.79 1.64 -0.02
CA LEU A 266 8.08 2.07 1.20
C LEU A 266 8.67 1.46 2.49
N LYS A 267 9.33 0.31 2.41
CA LYS A 267 9.98 -0.34 3.56
C LYS A 267 11.31 0.32 3.91
N ASP A 268 12.05 0.84 2.92
CA ASP A 268 13.45 1.21 3.13
C ASP A 268 13.78 2.69 2.89
N HIS A 269 12.93 3.45 2.17
CA HIS A 269 13.29 4.79 1.68
C HIS A 269 12.33 5.91 2.11
N THR A 270 11.33 5.63 2.95
CA THR A 270 10.49 6.69 3.51
C THR A 270 11.22 7.47 4.61
N ILE A 271 10.75 8.66 4.92
CA ILE A 271 11.33 9.48 5.98
C ILE A 271 11.31 8.79 7.35
N GLU A 272 10.22 8.12 7.71
CA GLU A 272 10.12 7.35 8.95
C GLU A 272 11.06 6.14 8.95
N ARG A 273 11.31 5.52 7.80
CA ARG A 273 12.23 4.38 7.69
C ARG A 273 13.68 4.82 7.76
N ARG A 274 14.02 5.89 7.04
CA ARG A 274 15.36 6.50 7.07
C ARG A 274 15.73 6.93 8.49
N PHE A 275 14.79 7.56 9.20
CA PHE A 275 14.98 7.94 10.59
C PHE A 275 15.30 6.74 11.50
N ARG A 276 14.56 5.63 11.37
CA ARG A 276 14.83 4.40 12.13
C ARG A 276 16.18 3.78 11.79
N GLN A 277 16.54 3.74 10.50
CA GLN A 277 17.85 3.22 10.06
C GLN A 277 19.02 4.04 10.63
N ILE A 278 18.91 5.38 10.58
CA ILE A 278 19.90 6.29 11.17
C ILE A 278 20.02 6.05 12.68
N CYS A 279 18.89 6.02 13.39
CA CYS A 279 18.89 5.75 14.82
C CYS A 279 19.44 4.36 15.14
N GLY A 280 19.16 3.35 14.32
CA GLY A 280 19.64 1.98 14.49
C GLY A 280 21.16 1.81 14.40
N ILE A 281 21.84 2.74 13.71
CA ILE A 281 23.31 2.78 13.68
C ILE A 281 23.86 3.49 14.92
N ALA A 282 23.24 4.59 15.33
CA ALA A 282 23.80 5.49 16.33
C ALA A 282 23.38 5.18 17.78
N LEU A 283 22.20 4.58 17.99
CA LEU A 283 21.57 4.45 19.30
C LEU A 283 21.51 2.99 19.76
N LYS A 284 21.66 2.78 21.07
CA LYS A 284 21.47 1.46 21.70
C LYS A 284 20.00 1.01 21.70
N ASP A 285 19.08 1.97 21.81
CA ASP A 285 17.63 1.75 21.82
C ASP A 285 16.98 2.61 20.72
N PRO A 286 17.06 2.16 19.44
CA PRO A 286 16.52 2.89 18.32
C PRO A 286 15.00 2.74 18.22
N PRO A 287 14.29 3.73 17.66
CA PRO A 287 12.88 3.57 17.33
C PRO A 287 12.67 2.39 16.37
N VAL A 288 11.72 1.52 16.70
CA VAL A 288 11.41 0.31 15.93
C VAL A 288 10.13 0.47 15.10
N VAL A 289 9.84 -0.53 14.27
CA VAL A 289 8.54 -0.67 13.60
C VAL A 289 7.46 -0.98 14.65
N PRO A 290 6.17 -0.67 14.43
CA PRO A 290 5.13 -0.99 15.42
C PRO A 290 5.04 -2.50 15.67
N SER A 291 4.73 -2.94 16.88
CA SER A 291 4.38 -4.35 17.11
C SER A 291 2.99 -4.67 16.57
N VAL A 292 2.81 -5.89 16.06
CA VAL A 292 1.55 -6.38 15.50
C VAL A 292 1.16 -7.69 16.20
N SER A 293 -0.07 -7.77 16.69
CA SER A 293 -0.68 -9.02 17.15
C SER A 293 -1.61 -9.56 16.07
N ILE A 294 -1.37 -10.79 15.63
CA ILE A 294 -2.34 -11.53 14.82
C ILE A 294 -3.40 -12.11 15.74
N ILE A 295 -4.65 -11.77 15.51
CA ILE A 295 -5.81 -12.40 16.14
C ILE A 295 -6.31 -13.49 15.20
N LEU A 296 -6.14 -14.73 15.63
CA LEU A 296 -6.57 -15.91 14.91
C LEU A 296 -7.54 -16.68 15.80
N ALA A 297 -8.81 -16.65 15.44
CA ALA A 297 -9.85 -17.38 16.14
C ALA A 297 -10.26 -18.59 15.31
N THR A 298 -10.34 -19.76 15.95
CA THR A 298 -10.77 -20.99 15.29
C THR A 298 -11.66 -21.82 16.20
N ASN A 299 -12.71 -22.41 15.63
CA ASN A 299 -13.51 -23.47 16.23
C ASN A 299 -13.35 -24.80 15.46
N ARG A 300 -12.31 -24.90 14.63
CA ARG A 300 -12.06 -26.00 13.69
C ARG A 300 -10.63 -26.56 13.91
N PRO A 301 -10.46 -27.55 14.79
CA PRO A 301 -9.15 -28.15 15.06
C PRO A 301 -8.40 -28.61 13.81
N GLU A 302 -9.11 -29.09 12.78
CA GLU A 302 -8.56 -29.55 11.52
C GLU A 302 -7.92 -28.44 10.66
N PHE A 303 -8.29 -27.18 10.87
CA PHE A 303 -7.69 -26.02 10.18
C PHE A 303 -6.44 -25.51 10.88
N LEU A 304 -6.15 -25.95 12.11
CA LEU A 304 -5.08 -25.39 12.91
C LEU A 304 -3.69 -25.50 12.24
N PRO A 305 -3.27 -26.64 11.66
CA PRO A 305 -1.97 -26.72 10.98
C PRO A 305 -1.86 -25.73 9.80
N TRP A 306 -2.93 -25.57 9.02
CA TRP A 306 -2.99 -24.63 7.89
C TRP A 306 -2.90 -23.17 8.36
N ALA A 307 -3.69 -22.83 9.37
CA ALA A 307 -3.74 -21.50 9.96
C ALA A 307 -2.36 -21.10 10.53
N ILE A 308 -1.72 -22.01 11.28
CA ILE A 308 -0.38 -21.78 11.83
C ILE A 308 0.68 -21.67 10.73
N ALA A 309 0.60 -22.46 9.65
CA ALA A 309 1.51 -22.33 8.52
C ALA A 309 1.42 -20.94 7.85
N ASN A 310 0.22 -20.36 7.77
CA ASN A 310 0.03 -18.99 7.27
C ASN A 310 0.66 -17.92 8.17
N VAL A 311 0.59 -18.11 9.49
CA VAL A 311 1.24 -17.23 10.48
C VAL A 311 2.76 -17.38 10.44
N HIS A 312 3.26 -18.62 10.41
CA HIS A 312 4.69 -18.93 10.49
C HIS A 312 5.50 -18.27 9.36
N LYS A 313 4.94 -18.18 8.15
CA LYS A 313 5.64 -17.58 7.01
C LYS A 313 5.62 -16.05 6.99
N GLN A 314 4.91 -15.38 7.91
CA GLN A 314 4.91 -13.92 7.94
C GLN A 314 6.32 -13.39 8.26
N ASN A 315 6.86 -12.51 7.42
CA ASN A 315 8.20 -11.95 7.60
C ASN A 315 8.21 -10.56 8.28
N TYR A 316 7.15 -10.25 9.05
CA TYR A 316 7.09 -9.04 9.86
C TYR A 316 7.87 -9.20 11.18
N PRO A 317 8.83 -8.30 11.50
CA PRO A 317 9.82 -8.58 12.54
C PRO A 317 9.33 -8.43 13.98
N ARG A 318 8.21 -7.72 14.21
CA ARG A 318 7.62 -7.53 15.55
C ARG A 318 6.20 -8.07 15.56
N LEU A 319 6.10 -9.39 15.45
CA LEU A 319 4.86 -10.12 15.34
C LEU A 319 4.66 -10.99 16.59
N GLU A 320 3.42 -11.10 17.06
CA GLU A 320 2.98 -12.16 17.96
C GLU A 320 1.66 -12.76 17.45
N LEU A 321 1.35 -13.99 17.86
CA LEU A 321 0.09 -14.66 17.59
C LEU A 321 -0.75 -14.74 18.87
N ILE A 322 -1.99 -14.26 18.81
CA ILE A 322 -3.03 -14.59 19.79
C ILE A 322 -3.98 -15.60 19.15
N LEU A 323 -3.84 -16.86 19.56
CA LEU A 323 -4.63 -17.99 19.10
C LEU A 323 -5.84 -18.19 20.02
N ALA A 324 -7.02 -17.78 19.56
CA ALA A 324 -8.28 -18.02 20.23
C ALA A 324 -8.89 -19.35 19.82
N LEU A 325 -8.84 -20.33 20.71
CA LEU A 325 -9.48 -21.63 20.55
C LEU A 325 -10.91 -21.55 21.09
N HIS A 326 -11.89 -21.70 20.21
CA HIS A 326 -13.30 -21.53 20.52
C HIS A 326 -14.01 -22.89 20.59
N GLY A 327 -14.33 -23.34 21.80
CA GLY A 327 -14.90 -24.66 22.10
C GLY A 327 -13.89 -25.60 22.78
N ASP A 328 -14.35 -26.80 23.13
CA ASP A 328 -13.59 -27.80 23.89
C ASP A 328 -12.93 -28.89 23.01
N HIS A 329 -13.13 -28.83 21.69
CA HIS A 329 -12.67 -29.83 20.72
C HIS A 329 -11.15 -29.79 20.43
N PHE A 330 -10.40 -28.92 21.11
CA PHE A 330 -8.96 -28.74 20.90
C PHE A 330 -8.15 -29.48 21.97
N ASP A 331 -7.76 -30.72 21.68
CA ASP A 331 -6.87 -31.46 22.57
C ASP A 331 -5.48 -30.80 22.63
N HIS A 332 -4.79 -31.01 23.76
CA HIS A 332 -3.53 -30.33 24.04
C HIS A 332 -2.43 -30.69 23.05
N ALA A 333 -2.34 -31.96 22.67
CA ALA A 333 -1.27 -32.48 21.83
C ALA A 333 -1.38 -31.93 20.40
N THR A 334 -2.58 -31.84 19.85
CA THR A 334 -2.84 -31.23 18.53
C THR A 334 -2.43 -29.76 18.51
N VAL A 335 -2.79 -29.01 19.55
CA VAL A 335 -2.43 -27.58 19.66
C VAL A 335 -0.92 -27.39 19.76
N GLU A 336 -0.26 -28.14 20.66
CA GLU A 336 1.21 -28.09 20.82
C GLU A 336 1.94 -28.48 19.52
N HIS A 337 1.46 -29.52 18.84
CA HIS A 337 2.04 -29.94 17.57
C HIS A 337 1.91 -28.86 16.50
N ALA A 338 0.73 -28.24 16.38
CA ALA A 338 0.47 -27.22 15.37
C ALA A 338 1.28 -25.94 15.62
N ILE A 339 1.44 -25.49 16.87
CA ILE A 339 2.20 -24.27 17.21
C ILE A 339 3.71 -24.49 17.27
N GLY A 340 4.17 -25.74 17.41
CA GLY A 340 5.60 -26.08 17.53
C GLY A 340 6.53 -25.45 16.49
N PRO A 341 6.12 -25.30 15.21
CA PRO A 341 6.93 -24.61 14.20
C PRO A 341 7.00 -23.08 14.34
N LEU A 342 6.14 -22.42 15.14
CA LEU A 342 6.11 -20.96 15.24
C LEU A 342 7.41 -20.39 15.82
N SER A 343 7.94 -19.37 15.14
CA SER A 343 9.13 -18.63 15.58
C SER A 343 8.81 -17.34 16.32
N CYS A 344 7.55 -16.87 16.25
CA CYS A 344 7.09 -15.67 16.94
C CYS A 344 6.50 -16.00 18.32
N PRO A 345 6.50 -15.04 19.27
CA PRO A 345 5.74 -15.18 20.51
C PRO A 345 4.28 -15.48 20.24
N PHE A 346 3.67 -16.31 21.08
CA PHE A 346 2.26 -16.62 20.97
C PHE A 346 1.59 -16.74 22.34
N GLU A 347 0.29 -16.52 22.36
CA GLU A 347 -0.59 -16.77 23.49
C GLU A 347 -1.81 -17.57 23.01
N VAL A 348 -2.19 -18.60 23.77
CA VAL A 348 -3.36 -19.42 23.49
C VAL A 348 -4.47 -19.05 24.47
N VAL A 349 -5.56 -18.49 23.95
CA VAL A 349 -6.75 -18.14 24.74
C VAL A 349 -7.83 -19.18 24.45
N ARG A 350 -8.24 -19.94 25.46
CA ARG A 350 -9.33 -20.91 25.35
C ARG A 350 -10.64 -20.27 25.78
N ILE A 351 -11.64 -20.31 24.90
CA ILE A 351 -12.96 -19.71 25.13
C ILE A 351 -14.03 -20.79 24.95
N ASP A 352 -14.98 -20.85 25.87
CA ASP A 352 -16.10 -21.79 25.83
C ASP A 352 -16.97 -21.57 24.57
N GLY A 353 -17.47 -22.67 23.98
CA GLY A 353 -18.20 -22.68 22.71
C GLY A 353 -19.55 -21.96 22.73
N GLU A 354 -20.11 -21.68 23.91
CA GLU A 354 -21.36 -20.92 24.08
C GLU A 354 -21.16 -19.41 23.87
N ASN A 355 -19.91 -18.95 23.80
CA ASN A 355 -19.60 -17.54 23.59
C ASN A 355 -19.83 -17.11 22.13
N SER A 356 -20.33 -15.89 21.96
CA SER A 356 -20.46 -15.32 20.62
C SER A 356 -19.09 -14.97 20.01
N PHE A 357 -18.98 -14.99 18.68
CA PHE A 357 -17.75 -14.63 17.98
C PHE A 357 -17.16 -13.24 18.35
N PRO A 358 -17.94 -12.17 18.55
CA PRO A 358 -17.40 -10.92 19.10
C PRO A 358 -16.73 -11.07 20.46
N VAL A 359 -17.26 -11.92 21.34
CA VAL A 359 -16.67 -12.18 22.67
C VAL A 359 -15.31 -12.87 22.51
N VAL A 360 -15.22 -13.86 21.60
CA VAL A 360 -13.97 -14.53 21.24
C VAL A 360 -12.92 -13.53 20.75
N LEU A 361 -13.28 -12.66 19.80
CA LEU A 361 -12.36 -11.65 19.26
C LEU A 361 -11.96 -10.59 20.29
N ASN A 362 -12.87 -10.17 21.17
CA ASN A 362 -12.55 -9.25 22.26
C ASN A 362 -11.61 -9.88 23.29
N ALA A 363 -11.82 -11.14 23.66
CA ALA A 363 -10.94 -11.87 24.58
C ALA A 363 -9.51 -11.98 24.00
N ALA A 364 -9.40 -12.33 22.71
CA ALA A 364 -8.11 -12.36 22.03
C ALA A 364 -7.45 -10.97 21.91
N THR A 365 -8.24 -9.93 21.61
CA THR A 365 -7.72 -8.56 21.52
C THR A 365 -7.26 -8.05 22.89
N ALA A 366 -7.91 -8.46 23.98
CA ALA A 366 -7.52 -8.10 25.34
C ALA A 366 -6.19 -8.76 25.78
N ALA A 367 -5.86 -9.94 25.23
CA ALA A 367 -4.58 -10.62 25.45
C ALA A 367 -3.44 -10.06 24.55
N ALA A 368 -3.77 -9.26 23.53
CA ALA A 368 -2.79 -8.73 22.59
C ALA A 368 -1.90 -7.63 23.21
N ASN A 369 -0.59 -7.73 23.00
CA ASN A 369 0.42 -6.75 23.42
C ASN A 369 0.85 -5.80 22.29
N GLY A 370 0.40 -6.04 21.06
CA GLY A 370 0.71 -5.25 19.87
C GLY A 370 0.18 -3.82 19.94
N GLU A 371 0.94 -2.90 19.34
CA GLU A 371 0.45 -1.55 19.03
C GLU A 371 -0.67 -1.61 17.98
N LEU A 372 -0.58 -2.59 17.08
CA LEU A 372 -1.53 -2.89 16.02
C LEU A 372 -2.10 -4.28 16.21
N VAL A 373 -3.35 -4.46 15.81
CA VAL A 373 -4.06 -5.73 15.82
C VAL A 373 -4.48 -6.03 14.39
N THR A 374 -4.16 -7.23 13.90
CA THR A 374 -4.63 -7.72 12.61
C THR A 374 -5.41 -9.01 12.78
N LYS A 375 -6.55 -9.14 12.11
CA LYS A 375 -7.28 -10.41 12.05
C LYS A 375 -6.74 -11.24 10.90
N MET A 376 -6.54 -12.54 11.11
CA MET A 376 -6.33 -13.54 10.06
C MET A 376 -7.32 -14.68 10.26
N ASP A 377 -8.03 -15.07 9.20
CA ASP A 377 -8.96 -16.19 9.23
C ASP A 377 -8.20 -17.52 9.11
N ASP A 378 -8.68 -18.56 9.80
CA ASP A 378 -8.04 -19.87 9.91
C ASP A 378 -8.14 -20.71 8.62
N ASP A 379 -8.97 -20.30 7.67
CA ASP A 379 -9.31 -21.07 6.47
C ASP A 379 -8.96 -20.38 5.14
N ASP A 380 -8.34 -19.21 5.20
CA ASP A 380 -7.88 -18.46 4.03
C ASP A 380 -6.38 -18.66 3.76
N LEU A 381 -5.90 -18.19 2.60
CA LEU A 381 -4.48 -18.17 2.26
C LEU A 381 -3.94 -16.74 2.27
N TYR A 382 -2.78 -16.58 2.91
CA TYR A 382 -2.04 -15.32 3.01
C TYR A 382 -0.63 -15.52 2.45
N ASP A 383 0.02 -14.52 1.87
CA ASP A 383 1.46 -14.58 1.53
C ASP A 383 2.35 -14.18 2.72
N GLU A 384 3.66 -14.32 2.58
CA GLU A 384 4.64 -13.96 3.62
C GLU A 384 4.70 -12.44 3.92
N HIS A 385 4.18 -11.60 3.03
CA HIS A 385 4.25 -10.14 3.11
C HIS A 385 2.94 -9.51 3.58
N HIS A 386 1.92 -10.32 3.87
CA HIS A 386 0.57 -9.85 4.18
C HIS A 386 0.56 -8.77 5.28
N VAL A 387 1.21 -9.05 6.42
CA VAL A 387 1.29 -8.08 7.53
C VAL A 387 2.09 -6.84 7.14
N TRP A 388 3.18 -6.99 6.38
CA TRP A 388 3.96 -5.84 5.89
C TRP A 388 3.11 -4.92 5.01
N ASP A 389 2.35 -5.48 4.08
CA ASP A 389 1.50 -4.69 3.18
C ASP A 389 0.46 -3.88 3.94
N LEU A 390 -0.15 -4.47 4.98
CA LEU A 390 -1.12 -3.78 5.83
C LEU A 390 -0.46 -2.67 6.64
N VAL A 391 0.69 -2.92 7.26
CA VAL A 391 1.41 -1.89 8.03
C VAL A 391 1.85 -0.72 7.14
N LEU A 392 2.38 -1.01 5.95
CA LEU A 392 2.73 0.03 4.98
C LEU A 392 1.48 0.81 4.54
N ALA A 393 0.37 0.12 4.27
CA ALA A 393 -0.89 0.75 3.92
C ALA A 393 -1.44 1.66 5.01
N LEU A 394 -1.35 1.25 6.27
CA LEU A 394 -1.75 2.10 7.39
C LEU A 394 -0.94 3.41 7.41
N ASP A 395 0.37 3.31 7.20
CA ASP A 395 1.29 4.44 7.24
C ASP A 395 1.03 5.45 6.11
N TYR A 396 1.06 5.00 4.84
CA TYR A 396 0.93 5.90 3.70
C TYR A 396 -0.50 6.45 3.52
N SER A 397 -1.54 5.69 3.91
CA SER A 397 -2.93 6.12 3.75
C SER A 397 -3.41 7.05 4.87
N GLY A 398 -2.76 6.98 6.05
CA GLY A 398 -3.24 7.65 7.26
C GLY A 398 -4.64 7.21 7.68
N ALA A 399 -5.10 6.04 7.21
CA ALA A 399 -6.36 5.46 7.62
C ALA A 399 -6.29 4.95 9.07
N HIS A 400 -7.45 4.64 9.62
CA HIS A 400 -7.56 4.06 10.96
C HIS A 400 -7.71 2.54 10.89
N LEU A 401 -8.35 2.05 9.82
CA LEU A 401 -8.45 0.64 9.49
C LEU A 401 -7.99 0.44 8.06
N VAL A 402 -7.17 -0.58 7.85
CA VAL A 402 -6.75 -1.01 6.52
C VAL A 402 -7.08 -2.48 6.30
N GLY A 403 -7.26 -2.88 5.04
CA GLY A 403 -7.39 -4.28 4.69
C GLY A 403 -7.22 -4.52 3.19
N LYS A 404 -7.16 -5.79 2.81
CA LYS A 404 -7.17 -6.21 1.41
C LYS A 404 -8.61 -6.44 0.95
N GLY A 405 -8.88 -6.29 -0.35
CA GLY A 405 -10.13 -6.80 -0.92
C GLY A 405 -10.07 -8.31 -1.12
N ALA A 406 -11.20 -9.00 -1.06
CA ALA A 406 -11.32 -10.39 -1.51
C ALA A 406 -11.31 -10.44 -3.04
N GLU A 407 -10.22 -10.01 -3.65
CA GLU A 407 -10.13 -9.83 -5.10
C GLU A 407 -9.84 -11.13 -5.83
N ILE A 408 -9.32 -12.13 -5.11
CA ILE A 408 -9.04 -13.48 -5.59
C ILE A 408 -9.74 -14.44 -4.64
N VAL A 409 -10.58 -15.31 -5.20
CA VAL A 409 -11.40 -16.24 -4.43
C VAL A 409 -11.29 -17.63 -5.04
N TYR A 410 -11.05 -18.65 -4.23
CA TYR A 410 -11.10 -20.04 -4.67
C TYR A 410 -12.40 -20.69 -4.20
N LEU A 411 -13.18 -21.22 -5.14
CA LEU A 411 -14.44 -21.92 -4.93
C LEU A 411 -14.16 -23.43 -4.94
N GLN A 412 -13.85 -23.99 -3.77
CA GLN A 412 -13.39 -25.37 -3.64
C GLN A 412 -14.40 -26.40 -4.13
N ARG A 413 -15.71 -26.15 -3.97
CA ARG A 413 -16.77 -27.04 -4.48
C ARG A 413 -16.81 -27.14 -6.00
N ARG A 414 -16.42 -26.07 -6.69
CA ARG A 414 -16.41 -25.99 -8.16
C ARG A 414 -15.03 -26.21 -8.74
N ASP A 415 -14.01 -26.26 -7.87
CA ASP A 415 -12.60 -26.24 -8.24
C ASP A 415 -12.30 -25.11 -9.24
N GLN A 416 -12.61 -23.86 -8.83
CA GLN A 416 -12.43 -22.68 -9.67
C GLN A 416 -11.81 -21.53 -8.88
N THR A 417 -10.82 -20.86 -9.45
CA THR A 417 -10.27 -19.61 -8.92
C THR A 417 -10.81 -18.43 -9.71
N ILE A 418 -11.36 -17.44 -9.03
CA ILE A 418 -11.96 -16.27 -9.68
C ILE A 418 -11.29 -14.98 -9.25
N GLU A 419 -11.30 -14.02 -10.17
CA GLU A 419 -10.93 -12.64 -9.89
C GLU A 419 -12.18 -11.78 -9.82
N ARG A 420 -12.29 -10.92 -8.80
CA ARG A 420 -13.38 -9.95 -8.64
C ARG A 420 -12.85 -8.60 -8.21
N TYR A 421 -13.45 -7.51 -8.67
CA TYR A 421 -13.18 -6.14 -8.19
C TYR A 421 -11.69 -5.68 -8.21
N ARG A 422 -10.81 -6.36 -8.95
CA ARG A 422 -9.35 -6.12 -8.97
C ARG A 422 -8.96 -4.71 -9.46
N ASN A 423 -9.84 -4.05 -10.20
CA ASN A 423 -9.66 -2.66 -10.65
C ASN A 423 -10.06 -1.60 -9.60
N GLN A 424 -10.40 -1.99 -8.37
CA GLN A 424 -10.88 -1.09 -7.32
C GLN A 424 -9.95 -1.06 -6.10
N ALA A 425 -8.71 -1.55 -6.21
CA ALA A 425 -7.69 -1.48 -5.16
C ALA A 425 -7.18 -0.04 -4.92
N GLU A 426 -6.35 0.11 -3.89
CA GLU A 426 -5.65 1.35 -3.55
C GLU A 426 -6.56 2.57 -3.34
N THR A 427 -7.63 2.38 -2.57
CA THR A 427 -8.69 3.38 -2.41
C THR A 427 -9.32 3.35 -1.02
N TYR A 428 -9.87 4.49 -0.60
CA TYR A 428 -10.68 4.56 0.62
C TYR A 428 -12.04 3.89 0.37
N SER A 429 -12.29 2.78 1.06
CA SER A 429 -13.46 1.95 0.82
C SER A 429 -13.87 1.19 2.08
N ARG A 430 -15.16 0.88 2.17
CA ARG A 430 -15.70 -0.03 3.20
C ARG A 430 -15.51 -1.50 2.84
N ASN A 431 -15.20 -1.79 1.58
CA ASN A 431 -15.15 -3.15 1.05
C ASN A 431 -13.78 -3.80 1.29
N VAL A 432 -13.47 -4.11 2.55
CA VAL A 432 -12.26 -4.87 2.95
C VAL A 432 -12.66 -6.23 3.50
N ALA A 433 -11.90 -7.26 3.14
CA ALA A 433 -12.15 -8.64 3.51
C ALA A 433 -12.01 -8.88 5.03
N GLY A 434 -12.80 -9.81 5.54
CA GLY A 434 -12.90 -10.17 6.95
C GLY A 434 -11.56 -10.45 7.63
N GLY A 435 -10.83 -11.40 7.05
CA GLY A 435 -9.55 -11.90 7.56
C GLY A 435 -8.33 -11.05 7.23
N THR A 436 -8.50 -9.79 6.83
CA THR A 436 -7.35 -8.96 6.36
C THR A 436 -7.25 -7.61 7.07
N ARG A 437 -8.03 -7.40 8.12
CA ARG A 437 -8.17 -6.07 8.74
C ARG A 437 -7.08 -5.83 9.75
N LEU A 438 -6.40 -4.70 9.62
CA LEU A 438 -5.43 -4.18 10.58
C LEU A 438 -5.87 -2.80 11.09
N ILE A 439 -5.77 -2.60 12.40
CA ILE A 439 -6.22 -1.40 13.14
C ILE A 439 -5.35 -1.22 14.39
N ALA A 440 -5.17 0.01 14.86
CA ALA A 440 -4.49 0.26 16.13
C ALA A 440 -5.29 -0.29 17.31
N ARG A 441 -4.64 -0.98 18.25
CA ARG A 441 -5.30 -1.63 19.40
C ARG A 441 -6.13 -0.64 20.21
N ASP A 442 -5.52 0.48 20.58
CA ASP A 442 -6.20 1.57 21.31
C ASP A 442 -7.41 2.12 20.56
N HIS A 443 -7.43 2.03 19.22
CA HIS A 443 -8.60 2.45 18.45
C HIS A 443 -9.71 1.40 18.46
N VAL A 444 -9.38 0.11 18.49
CA VAL A 444 -10.36 -0.96 18.75
C VAL A 444 -11.04 -0.71 20.10
N ASP A 445 -10.27 -0.42 21.15
CA ASP A 445 -10.80 -0.11 22.48
C ASP A 445 -11.67 1.15 22.46
N ALA A 446 -11.21 2.22 21.81
CA ALA A 446 -11.91 3.50 21.75
C ALA A 446 -13.26 3.43 21.00
N ILE A 447 -13.45 2.46 20.09
CA ILE A 447 -14.73 2.25 19.39
C ILE A 447 -15.59 1.16 20.04
N GLY A 448 -15.22 0.68 21.22
CA GLY A 448 -15.98 -0.28 22.01
C GLY A 448 -15.71 -1.76 21.67
N GLY A 449 -14.58 -2.06 21.04
CA GLY A 449 -14.17 -3.41 20.69
C GLY A 449 -14.93 -4.01 19.50
N TRP A 450 -14.84 -5.33 19.37
CA TRP A 450 -15.60 -6.13 18.42
C TRP A 450 -17.06 -6.22 18.89
N GLN A 451 -17.99 -5.86 18.01
CA GLN A 451 -19.41 -5.73 18.30
C GLN A 451 -20.26 -6.34 17.18
N GLY A 452 -21.56 -6.50 17.43
CA GLY A 452 -22.54 -6.95 16.44
C GLY A 452 -22.83 -8.45 16.49
N VAL A 453 -23.86 -8.88 15.76
CA VAL A 453 -24.22 -10.30 15.65
C VAL A 453 -23.55 -10.93 14.43
N PRO A 454 -22.99 -12.16 14.51
CA PRO A 454 -22.50 -12.87 13.34
C PRO A 454 -23.55 -12.93 12.22
N PRO A 455 -23.17 -12.74 10.93
CA PRO A 455 -21.83 -12.47 10.40
C PRO A 455 -21.42 -11.00 10.34
N ARG A 456 -22.16 -10.09 10.96
CA ARG A 456 -21.98 -8.63 10.80
C ARG A 456 -20.89 -8.04 11.70
N VAL A 457 -20.13 -8.85 12.42
CA VAL A 457 -19.09 -8.39 13.36
C VAL A 457 -18.08 -7.49 12.65
N ASP A 458 -17.59 -8.00 11.54
CA ASP A 458 -16.69 -7.37 10.60
C ASP A 458 -17.20 -6.04 10.02
N TRP A 459 -18.46 -6.01 9.62
CA TRP A 459 -19.13 -4.79 9.14
C TRP A 459 -19.33 -3.77 10.25
N THR A 460 -19.61 -4.22 11.46
CA THR A 460 -19.84 -3.37 12.64
C THR A 460 -18.57 -2.65 13.03
N LEU A 461 -17.41 -3.31 12.95
CA LEU A 461 -16.11 -2.68 13.17
C LEU A 461 -15.89 -1.51 12.21
N ILE A 462 -16.09 -1.73 10.90
CA ILE A 462 -15.96 -0.70 9.86
C ILE A 462 -16.91 0.47 10.13
N ASP A 463 -18.17 0.18 10.44
CA ASP A 463 -19.17 1.20 10.73
C ASP A 463 -18.80 2.03 11.97
N ASN A 464 -18.28 1.40 13.02
CA ASN A 464 -17.85 2.08 14.24
C ASN A 464 -16.62 2.96 14.00
N VAL A 465 -15.64 2.49 13.22
CA VAL A 465 -14.51 3.32 12.77
C VAL A 465 -15.02 4.57 12.05
N ILE A 466 -15.94 4.42 11.11
CA ILE A 466 -16.48 5.55 10.33
C ILE A 466 -17.31 6.49 11.21
N ARG A 467 -18.13 5.95 12.13
CA ARG A 467 -18.92 6.76 13.09
C ARG A 467 -18.02 7.56 14.04
N SER A 468 -16.84 7.04 14.38
CA SER A 468 -15.82 7.76 15.15
C SER A 468 -15.08 8.84 14.34
N GLY A 469 -15.39 9.00 13.03
CA GLY A 469 -14.72 9.93 12.12
C GLY A 469 -13.46 9.36 11.47
N GLY A 470 -13.20 8.06 11.66
CA GLY A 470 -12.08 7.35 11.07
C GLY A 470 -12.23 7.10 9.57
N LEU A 471 -11.14 6.66 8.95
CA LEU A 471 -11.06 6.30 7.54
C LEU A 471 -10.73 4.82 7.40
N VAL A 472 -11.30 4.19 6.38
CA VAL A 472 -11.00 2.81 5.99
C VAL A 472 -10.34 2.80 4.62
N TYR A 473 -9.21 2.11 4.50
CA TYR A 473 -8.45 2.02 3.26
C TYR A 473 -8.30 0.58 2.79
N LYS A 474 -8.55 0.36 1.50
CA LYS A 474 -8.41 -0.92 0.82
C LYS A 474 -7.13 -0.91 -0.01
N THR A 475 -6.15 -1.70 0.39
CA THR A 475 -4.91 -1.94 -0.36
C THR A 475 -5.13 -3.03 -1.43
N HIS A 476 -4.13 -3.30 -2.27
CA HIS A 476 -4.15 -4.40 -3.25
C HIS A 476 -4.56 -5.77 -2.65
N GLY A 477 -5.28 -6.57 -3.45
CA GLY A 477 -5.71 -7.92 -3.07
C GLY A 477 -4.64 -9.02 -3.19
N THR A 478 -3.57 -8.79 -3.95
CA THR A 478 -2.45 -9.74 -4.11
C THR A 478 -1.88 -10.21 -2.76
N GLY A 479 -1.49 -11.48 -2.68
CA GLY A 479 -0.99 -12.10 -1.46
C GLY A 479 -2.10 -12.54 -0.50
N TYR A 480 -3.35 -12.58 -0.97
CA TYR A 480 -4.49 -13.08 -0.21
C TYR A 480 -5.46 -13.80 -1.15
N VAL A 481 -5.90 -15.00 -0.76
CA VAL A 481 -6.95 -15.75 -1.44
C VAL A 481 -8.01 -16.11 -0.41
N LEU A 482 -9.24 -15.65 -0.65
CA LEU A 482 -10.41 -16.07 0.10
C LEU A 482 -10.78 -17.49 -0.36
N ILE A 483 -10.81 -18.45 0.56
CA ILE A 483 -11.17 -19.83 0.22
C ILE A 483 -12.60 -20.14 0.65
N ARG A 484 -13.39 -20.65 -0.29
CA ARG A 484 -14.78 -21.05 -0.07
C ARG A 484 -14.87 -22.58 -0.05
N HIS A 485 -14.73 -23.12 1.16
CA HIS A 485 -14.77 -24.55 1.49
C HIS A 485 -16.13 -25.25 1.28
N GLY A 486 -17.21 -24.51 1.01
CA GLY A 486 -18.51 -25.11 0.71
C GLY A 486 -19.36 -25.63 1.88
N GLN A 487 -18.87 -25.51 3.12
CA GLN A 487 -19.55 -25.84 4.37
C GLN A 487 -20.25 -24.61 5.00
N ARG A 488 -20.94 -24.77 6.15
CA ARG A 488 -21.57 -23.67 6.91
C ARG A 488 -20.52 -22.63 7.33
N HIS A 489 -20.41 -21.56 6.55
CA HIS A 489 -19.64 -20.37 6.89
C HIS A 489 -20.47 -19.44 7.77
N SER A 490 -19.81 -18.54 8.51
CA SER A 490 -20.53 -17.42 9.14
C SER A 490 -21.29 -16.59 8.08
N TRP A 491 -20.74 -16.51 6.86
CA TRP A 491 -21.37 -15.90 5.70
C TRP A 491 -21.83 -16.94 4.66
N ASN A 492 -23.15 -17.12 4.57
CA ASN A 492 -23.82 -18.05 3.63
C ASN A 492 -24.10 -17.40 2.27
N ALA A 493 -23.07 -16.88 1.59
CA ALA A 493 -23.19 -16.57 0.16
C ALA A 493 -22.91 -17.85 -0.65
N ASP A 494 -23.80 -18.16 -1.60
CA ASP A 494 -23.62 -19.25 -2.56
C ASP A 494 -22.46 -18.92 -3.51
N ASP A 495 -21.85 -19.94 -4.11
CA ASP A 495 -20.81 -19.81 -5.13
C ASP A 495 -21.29 -18.92 -6.30
N ASP A 496 -22.59 -18.94 -6.61
CA ASP A 496 -23.20 -18.11 -7.65
C ASP A 496 -23.10 -16.60 -7.34
N TYR A 497 -23.23 -16.20 -6.07
CA TYR A 497 -22.98 -14.80 -5.66
C TYR A 497 -21.54 -14.37 -6.00
N PHE A 498 -20.60 -15.31 -5.85
CA PHE A 498 -19.25 -15.06 -6.27
C PHE A 498 -19.20 -14.98 -7.79
N LEU A 499 -19.62 -16.00 -8.52
CA LEU A 499 -19.50 -16.00 -9.98
C LEU A 499 -20.16 -14.80 -10.69
N ASP A 500 -21.29 -14.30 -10.18
CA ASP A 500 -21.94 -13.07 -10.68
C ASP A 500 -21.03 -11.82 -10.66
N GLY A 501 -20.12 -11.76 -9.69
CA GLY A 501 -19.14 -10.68 -9.52
C GLY A 501 -17.78 -10.97 -10.14
N ALA A 502 -17.57 -12.13 -10.78
CA ALA A 502 -16.29 -12.51 -11.36
C ALA A 502 -16.00 -11.74 -12.65
N THR A 503 -14.79 -11.21 -12.76
CA THR A 503 -14.28 -10.63 -14.01
C THR A 503 -13.49 -11.64 -14.83
N THR A 504 -12.89 -12.62 -14.17
CA THR A 504 -12.13 -13.73 -14.76
C THR A 504 -12.40 -14.97 -13.93
N ILE A 505 -12.49 -16.12 -14.60
CA ILE A 505 -12.64 -17.44 -13.99
C ILE A 505 -11.51 -18.32 -14.55
N HIS A 506 -10.81 -19.00 -13.66
CA HIS A 506 -9.77 -19.97 -13.95
C HIS A 506 -10.22 -21.33 -13.42
N ASP A 507 -9.99 -22.38 -14.18
CA ASP A 507 -10.24 -23.74 -13.73
C ASP A 507 -9.15 -24.17 -12.75
N GLY A 508 -9.55 -24.79 -11.65
CA GLY A 508 -8.67 -25.27 -10.61
C GLY A 508 -8.20 -24.21 -9.61
N TRP A 509 -7.24 -24.62 -8.81
CA TRP A 509 -6.50 -23.79 -7.86
C TRP A 509 -5.38 -23.00 -8.55
N CYS A 510 -5.53 -21.67 -8.65
CA CYS A 510 -4.59 -20.76 -9.33
C CYS A 510 -4.07 -19.64 -8.39
N PRO A 511 -3.24 -19.98 -7.38
CA PRO A 511 -2.72 -19.02 -6.40
C PRO A 511 -1.67 -18.06 -6.97
N ASP A 512 -1.09 -18.40 -8.12
CA ASP A 512 -0.11 -17.61 -8.87
C ASP A 512 -0.68 -16.28 -9.35
N ILE A 513 -1.99 -16.21 -9.67
CA ILE A 513 -2.65 -14.95 -10.00
C ILE A 513 -2.69 -13.99 -8.80
N ALA A 514 -2.57 -14.53 -7.58
CA ALA A 514 -2.40 -13.78 -6.33
C ALA A 514 -0.93 -13.50 -5.99
N GLY A 515 0.02 -13.88 -6.84
CA GLY A 515 1.46 -13.73 -6.59
C GLY A 515 1.98 -14.60 -5.45
N ILE A 516 1.32 -15.73 -5.16
CA ILE A 516 1.69 -16.65 -4.09
C ILE A 516 2.45 -17.83 -4.70
N ASP A 517 3.77 -17.79 -4.58
CA ASP A 517 4.67 -18.78 -5.18
C ASP A 517 4.83 -20.05 -4.32
N ALA A 518 4.59 -19.96 -3.00
CA ALA A 518 4.74 -21.06 -2.05
C ALA A 518 3.42 -21.35 -1.31
N LEU A 519 2.96 -22.59 -1.41
CA LEU A 519 1.73 -23.06 -0.80
C LEU A 519 2.00 -23.79 0.53
N PRO A 520 1.15 -23.61 1.55
CA PRO A 520 1.06 -24.57 2.64
C PRO A 520 0.67 -25.96 2.09
N GLN A 521 0.98 -27.02 2.84
CA GLN A 521 0.66 -28.39 2.42
C GLN A 521 -0.86 -28.62 2.36
N GLY A 522 -1.43 -28.60 1.16
CA GLY A 522 -2.83 -28.96 0.87
C GLY A 522 -3.87 -28.00 1.46
N ILE A 523 -4.87 -27.62 0.67
CA ILE A 523 -6.02 -26.87 1.21
C ILE A 523 -6.83 -27.87 2.06
N PRO A 524 -7.16 -27.55 3.33
CA PRO A 524 -8.01 -28.39 4.15
C PRO A 524 -9.34 -28.71 3.45
N ALA A 525 -9.84 -29.93 3.63
CA ALA A 525 -11.04 -30.43 2.96
C ALA A 525 -12.34 -29.93 3.59
#